data_AF-A0A942J531-F1
#
_entry.id   AF-A0A942J531-F1
#
_cell.length_a   1.000
_cell.length_b   1.000
_cell.length_c   1.000
_cell.angle_alpha   90.00
_cell.angle_beta   90.00
_cell.angle_gamma   90.00
#
_symmetry.space_group_name_H-M   'P 1'
#
loop_
_entity.id
_entity.type
_entity.pdbx_description
1 polymer ?
#
loop_
_entity_poly.entity_id
_entity_poly.type
_entity_poly.pdbx_seq_one_letter_code
_entity_poly.pdbx_strand_id
1 'polypeptide(L)'
;MPAYTEHIIADCHCDTLWHFNNDSYRFTNLNPGQQVDLPRLLEGRVRILFFAICVAAEIARPFHFPEALRYIALYLRCLAENRSIMHGIETAADLNFSGKDGSVGCLLALEGAEPLAGSPELLDLFYQVGVRSVALTWNKPNRFAYSCAENSSRGGLRRAGRKLIGALAKK
;
A
#
# COMPACT_ATOMS: atom_id res chain seq x y z
N MET A 1 31.30 12.49 -7.08
CA MET A 1 29.86 12.30 -6.79
C MET A 1 29.75 11.74 -5.37
N PRO A 2 29.00 12.36 -4.44
CA PRO A 2 29.13 12.03 -3.02
C PRO A 2 28.20 10.87 -2.57
N ALA A 3 28.82 9.82 -2.04
CA ALA A 3 28.50 8.99 -0.86
C ALA A 3 27.12 8.35 -0.61
N TYR A 4 26.03 8.67 -1.32
CA TYR A 4 24.71 8.05 -1.03
C TYR A 4 24.49 6.65 -1.64
N THR A 5 25.56 5.98 -2.11
CA THR A 5 25.47 4.78 -2.96
C THR A 5 25.25 3.46 -2.20
N GLU A 6 25.27 3.45 -0.87
CA GLU A 6 25.19 2.19 -0.10
C GLU A 6 23.83 1.95 0.61
N HIS A 7 22.89 2.88 0.50
CA HIS A 7 21.64 2.79 1.25
C HIS A 7 20.45 2.47 0.34
N ILE A 8 19.60 1.55 0.82
CA ILE A 8 18.30 1.26 0.23
C ILE A 8 17.35 2.37 0.65
N ILE A 9 16.85 3.15 -0.31
CA ILE A 9 15.80 4.14 -0.06
C ILE A 9 14.44 3.44 -0.20
N ALA A 10 13.63 3.56 0.84
CA ALA A 10 12.25 3.06 0.86
C ALA A 10 11.29 4.23 1.02
N ASP A 11 10.34 4.35 0.11
CA ASP A 11 9.17 5.19 0.27
C ASP A 11 8.03 4.31 0.82
N CYS A 12 7.64 4.60 2.06
CA CYS A 12 6.69 3.80 2.82
C CYS A 12 5.23 4.23 2.63
N HIS A 13 4.93 5.19 1.76
CA HIS A 13 3.55 5.56 1.43
C HIS A 13 3.43 6.29 0.10
N CYS A 14 2.77 5.67 -0.88
CA CYS A 14 2.54 6.26 -2.20
C CYS A 14 1.14 5.98 -2.74
N ASP A 15 0.39 7.06 -2.98
CA ASP A 15 -1.00 7.03 -3.44
C ASP A 15 -1.16 6.84 -4.96
N THR A 16 -0.08 6.57 -5.70
CA THR A 16 -0.10 6.53 -7.17
C THR A 16 -1.05 5.47 -7.76
N LEU A 17 -1.48 4.47 -6.97
CA LEU A 17 -2.51 3.51 -7.39
C LEU A 17 -3.83 4.19 -7.82
N TRP A 18 -4.15 5.37 -7.28
CA TRP A 18 -5.32 6.14 -7.71
C TRP A 18 -5.33 6.43 -9.22
N HIS A 19 -4.16 6.64 -9.83
CA HIS A 19 -4.04 6.94 -11.26
C HIS A 19 -4.23 5.71 -12.15
N PHE A 20 -4.10 4.48 -11.60
CA PHE A 20 -4.21 3.24 -12.39
C PHE A 20 -5.65 2.97 -12.83
N ASN A 21 -6.62 3.74 -12.32
CA ASN A 21 -8.01 3.74 -12.78
C ASN A 21 -8.15 4.27 -14.22
N ASN A 22 -7.16 5.00 -14.71
CA ASN A 22 -7.12 5.49 -16.08
C ASN A 22 -6.37 4.47 -16.96
N ASP A 23 -7.07 3.84 -17.91
CA ASP A 23 -6.50 2.83 -18.81
C ASP A 23 -5.37 3.35 -19.71
N SER A 24 -5.20 4.67 -19.85
CA SER A 24 -4.07 5.28 -20.56
C SER A 24 -2.86 5.53 -19.66
N TYR A 25 -3.02 5.49 -18.34
CA TYR A 25 -1.93 5.71 -17.39
C TYR A 25 -1.00 4.50 -17.37
N ARG A 26 0.30 4.75 -17.50
CA ARG A 26 1.34 3.74 -17.34
C ARG A 26 2.34 4.27 -16.32
N PHE A 27 2.49 3.54 -15.21
CA PHE A 27 3.47 3.87 -14.17
C PHE A 27 4.91 3.87 -14.70
N THR A 28 5.15 3.13 -15.78
CA THR A 28 6.45 3.02 -16.45
C THR A 28 6.81 4.19 -17.35
N ASN A 29 5.87 5.10 -17.61
CA ASN A 29 6.12 6.32 -18.36
C ASN A 29 6.47 7.46 -17.41
N LEU A 30 7.16 8.50 -17.93
CA LEU A 30 7.18 9.80 -17.26
C LEU A 30 5.76 10.37 -17.28
N ASN A 31 5.25 10.74 -16.11
CA ASN A 31 3.91 11.28 -15.93
C ASN A 31 4.01 12.75 -15.49
N PRO A 32 3.92 13.73 -16.41
CA PRO A 32 3.92 15.15 -16.06
C PRO A 32 2.78 15.50 -15.11
N GLY A 33 3.07 16.32 -14.10
CA GLY A 33 2.11 16.69 -13.05
C GLY A 33 1.95 15.64 -11.93
N GLN A 34 2.56 14.45 -12.06
CA GLN A 34 2.65 13.47 -10.98
C GLN A 34 4.00 13.58 -10.27
N GLN A 35 4.04 13.16 -9.00
CA GLN A 35 5.25 13.17 -8.18
C GLN A 35 6.06 11.89 -8.32
N VAL A 36 5.39 10.75 -8.52
CA VAL A 36 6.00 9.42 -8.56
C VAL A 36 5.61 8.71 -9.86
N ASP A 37 6.63 8.21 -10.54
CA ASP A 37 6.56 7.23 -11.63
C ASP A 37 7.84 6.40 -11.63
N LEU A 38 7.85 5.28 -12.35
CA LEU A 38 8.99 4.38 -12.36
C LEU A 38 10.28 5.08 -12.83
N PRO A 39 10.31 5.88 -13.92
CA PRO A 39 11.54 6.58 -14.30
C PRO A 39 12.13 7.45 -13.18
N ARG A 40 11.30 8.20 -12.44
CA ARG A 40 11.76 9.00 -11.29
C ARG A 40 12.19 8.15 -10.10
N LEU A 41 11.54 7.00 -9.85
CA LEU A 41 12.01 6.06 -8.82
C LEU A 41 13.41 5.54 -9.14
N LEU A 42 13.66 5.20 -10.41
CA LEU A 42 14.96 4.70 -10.87
C LEU A 42 16.03 5.78 -10.78
N GLU A 43 15.74 6.99 -11.25
CA GLU A 43 16.64 8.14 -11.17
C GLU A 43 16.96 8.50 -9.69
N GLY A 44 15.93 8.54 -8.85
CA GLY A 44 16.04 8.78 -7.41
C GLY A 44 16.57 7.59 -6.60
N ARG A 45 16.80 6.44 -7.24
CA ARG A 45 17.27 5.19 -6.62
C ARG A 45 16.40 4.71 -5.47
N VAL A 46 15.10 4.97 -5.54
CA VAL A 46 14.11 4.40 -4.62
C VAL A 46 13.94 2.93 -4.96
N ARG A 47 14.30 2.06 -4.02
CA ARG A 47 14.31 0.60 -4.23
C ARG A 47 13.06 -0.08 -3.70
N ILE A 48 12.40 0.51 -2.72
CA ILE A 48 11.19 -0.02 -2.11
C ILE A 48 10.09 1.04 -2.18
N LEU A 49 8.93 0.69 -2.72
CA LEU A 49 7.75 1.56 -2.76
C LEU A 49 6.55 0.84 -2.14
N PHE A 50 5.89 1.49 -1.19
CA PHE A 50 4.63 1.03 -0.61
C PHE A 50 3.48 1.68 -1.40
N PHE A 51 2.77 0.87 -2.18
CA PHE A 51 1.55 1.31 -2.83
C PHE A 51 0.40 1.30 -1.81
N ALA A 52 -0.14 2.48 -1.53
CA ALA A 52 -1.26 2.65 -0.62
C ALA A 52 -2.59 2.33 -1.31
N ILE A 53 -3.37 1.44 -0.69
CA ILE A 53 -4.78 1.21 -1.00
C ILE A 53 -5.56 2.18 -0.11
N CYS A 54 -5.85 3.36 -0.65
CA CYS A 54 -6.68 4.37 -0.01
C CYS A 54 -8.07 4.38 -0.66
N VAL A 55 -9.07 3.87 0.07
CA VAL A 55 -10.46 3.92 -0.39
C VAL A 55 -11.09 5.21 0.10
N ALA A 56 -11.53 6.05 -0.83
CA ALA A 56 -12.17 7.33 -0.55
C ALA A 56 -13.32 7.19 0.45
N ALA A 57 -13.36 8.06 1.46
CA ALA A 57 -14.35 7.99 2.53
C ALA A 57 -15.79 8.30 2.07
N GLU A 58 -15.94 8.87 0.87
CA GLU A 58 -17.20 9.15 0.19
C GLU A 58 -17.85 7.88 -0.38
N ILE A 59 -17.06 6.82 -0.62
CA ILE A 59 -17.58 5.55 -1.10
C ILE A 59 -18.49 4.96 -0.01
N ALA A 60 -19.75 4.69 -0.34
CA ALA A 60 -20.68 4.14 0.63
C ALA A 60 -20.22 2.76 1.13
N ARG A 61 -20.50 2.43 2.39
CA ARG A 61 -20.41 1.04 2.85
C ARG A 61 -21.55 0.25 2.18
N PRO A 62 -21.34 -1.00 1.72
CA PRO A 62 -20.18 -1.87 1.96
C PRO A 62 -19.10 -1.84 0.86
N PHE A 63 -19.11 -0.86 -0.06
CA PHE A 63 -18.25 -0.87 -1.26
C PHE A 63 -16.75 -0.67 -1.00
N HIS A 64 -16.32 -0.44 0.25
CA HIS A 64 -14.90 -0.31 0.55
C HIS A 64 -14.12 -1.61 0.33
N PHE A 65 -14.74 -2.76 0.62
CA PHE A 65 -14.13 -4.07 0.38
C PHE A 65 -13.87 -4.34 -1.11
N PRO A 66 -14.88 -4.29 -2.01
CA PRO A 66 -14.65 -4.52 -3.43
C PRO A 66 -13.73 -3.47 -4.05
N GLU A 67 -13.77 -2.22 -3.60
CA GLU A 67 -12.88 -1.18 -4.10
C GLU A 67 -11.41 -1.44 -3.73
N ALA A 68 -11.14 -1.89 -2.50
CA ALA A 68 -9.80 -2.27 -2.11
C ALA A 68 -9.28 -3.46 -2.95
N LEU A 69 -10.12 -4.46 -3.22
CA LEU A 69 -9.76 -5.57 -4.13
C LEU A 69 -9.47 -5.09 -5.55
N ARG A 70 -10.18 -4.07 -6.03
CA ARG A 70 -9.96 -3.46 -7.34
C ARG A 70 -8.56 -2.83 -7.43
N TYR A 71 -8.14 -2.10 -6.39
CA TYR A 71 -6.77 -1.56 -6.32
C TYR A 71 -5.70 -2.65 -6.29
N ILE A 72 -5.95 -3.75 -5.56
CA ILE A 72 -5.04 -4.91 -5.56
C ILE A 72 -4.93 -5.51 -6.96
N ALA A 73 -6.04 -5.64 -7.69
CA ALA A 73 -6.03 -6.14 -9.06
C ALA A 73 -5.21 -5.24 -10.00
N LEU A 74 -5.33 -3.91 -9.85
CA LEU A 74 -4.54 -2.93 -10.62
C LEU A 74 -3.04 -3.02 -10.31
N TYR A 75 -2.69 -3.15 -9.02
CA TYR A 75 -1.31 -3.38 -8.60
C TYR A 75 -0.73 -4.67 -9.20
N LEU A 76 -1.46 -5.79 -9.08
CA LEU A 76 -1.02 -7.09 -9.61
C LEU A 76 -0.84 -7.05 -11.13
N ARG A 77 -1.73 -6.36 -11.86
CA ARG A 77 -1.59 -6.13 -13.30
C ARG A 77 -0.32 -5.37 -13.62
N CYS A 78 -0.06 -4.26 -12.93
CA CYS A 78 1.15 -3.47 -13.15
C CYS A 78 2.42 -4.28 -12.91
N LEU A 79 2.49 -5.07 -11.83
CA LEU A 79 3.62 -5.96 -11.59
C LEU A 79 3.76 -7.01 -12.70
N ALA A 80 2.65 -7.62 -13.13
CA ALA A 80 2.68 -8.64 -14.16
C ALA A 80 3.18 -8.12 -15.51
N GLU A 81 2.83 -6.88 -15.86
CA GLU A 81 3.28 -6.22 -17.09
C GLU A 81 4.73 -5.75 -17.03
N ASN A 82 5.31 -5.59 -15.83
CA ASN A 82 6.62 -4.95 -15.63
C ASN A 82 7.61 -5.81 -14.81
N ARG A 83 7.48 -7.15 -14.90
CA ARG A 83 8.27 -8.11 -14.10
C ARG A 83 9.79 -8.02 -14.27
N SER A 84 10.27 -7.41 -15.35
CA SER A 84 11.71 -7.22 -15.60
C SER A 84 12.33 -6.15 -14.68
N ILE A 85 11.52 -5.25 -14.12
CA ILE A 85 12.00 -4.09 -13.36
C ILE A 85 11.23 -3.87 -12.05
N MET A 86 10.07 -4.50 -11.86
CA MET A 86 9.28 -4.43 -10.64
C MET A 86 8.94 -5.84 -10.11
N HIS A 87 8.95 -6.01 -8.79
CA HIS A 87 8.48 -7.24 -8.12
C HIS A 87 7.71 -6.94 -6.83
N GLY A 88 6.79 -7.82 -6.46
CA GLY A 88 6.08 -7.73 -5.19
C GLY A 88 6.96 -8.13 -4.00
N ILE A 89 6.86 -7.42 -2.89
CA ILE A 89 7.50 -7.77 -1.61
C ILE A 89 6.43 -8.33 -0.67
N GLU A 90 6.52 -9.62 -0.40
CA GLU A 90 5.60 -10.34 0.47
C GLU A 90 6.31 -10.99 1.67
N THR A 91 7.61 -11.17 1.57
CA THR A 91 8.45 -11.78 2.59
C THR A 91 9.76 -11.01 2.73
N ALA A 92 10.49 -11.24 3.82
CA ALA A 92 11.83 -10.68 3.98
C ALA A 92 12.81 -11.13 2.88
N ALA A 93 12.59 -12.31 2.29
CA ALA A 93 13.42 -12.81 1.19
C ALA A 93 13.29 -11.96 -0.09
N ASP A 94 12.13 -11.33 -0.30
CA ASP A 94 11.88 -10.47 -1.47
C ASP A 94 12.63 -9.13 -1.41
N LEU A 95 13.18 -8.79 -0.23
CA LEU A 95 14.07 -7.65 -0.03
C LEU A 95 15.50 -7.91 -0.55
N ASN A 96 15.79 -9.15 -0.97
CA ASN A 96 17.06 -9.45 -1.62
C ASN A 96 17.04 -8.95 -3.07
N PHE A 97 17.81 -7.89 -3.31
CA PHE A 97 17.98 -7.28 -4.62
C PHE A 97 19.20 -7.79 -5.39
N SER A 98 19.92 -8.79 -4.87
CA SER A 98 21.10 -9.35 -5.53
C SER A 98 20.77 -9.83 -6.94
N GLY A 99 21.52 -9.38 -7.94
CA GLY A 99 21.27 -9.70 -9.35
C GLY A 99 20.03 -9.03 -9.95
N LYS A 100 19.37 -8.13 -9.22
CA LYS A 100 18.23 -7.32 -9.67
C LYS A 100 18.61 -5.83 -9.68
N ASP A 101 19.73 -5.50 -10.30
CA ASP A 101 20.21 -4.12 -10.37
C ASP A 101 19.19 -3.22 -11.07
N GLY A 102 18.87 -2.10 -10.42
CA GLY A 102 17.85 -1.16 -10.91
C GLY A 102 16.39 -1.60 -10.71
N SER A 103 16.09 -2.78 -10.16
CA SER A 103 14.69 -3.15 -9.90
C SER A 103 14.09 -2.41 -8.69
N VAL A 104 12.77 -2.20 -8.72
CA VAL A 104 11.98 -1.66 -7.61
C VAL A 104 11.14 -2.78 -7.00
N GLY A 105 11.30 -3.01 -5.71
CA GLY A 105 10.41 -3.88 -4.95
C GLY A 105 9.19 -3.08 -4.47
N CYS A 106 8.00 -3.67 -4.58
CA CYS A 106 6.74 -2.99 -4.33
C CYS A 106 5.93 -3.73 -3.28
N LEU A 107 5.48 -3.03 -2.24
CA LEU A 107 4.68 -3.60 -1.16
C LEU A 107 3.27 -3.01 -1.20
N LEU A 108 2.24 -3.80 -0.90
CA LEU A 108 0.87 -3.28 -0.74
C LEU A 108 0.59 -2.90 0.72
N ALA A 109 0.16 -1.66 0.92
CA ALA A 109 -0.23 -1.12 2.21
C ALA A 109 -1.72 -0.74 2.18
N LEU A 110 -2.48 -1.16 3.20
CA LEU A 110 -3.88 -0.75 3.37
C LEU A 110 -3.92 0.56 4.18
N GLU A 111 -4.31 1.66 3.55
CA GLU A 111 -4.47 2.96 4.23
C GLU A 111 -5.90 3.09 4.78
N GLY A 112 -6.07 2.73 6.05
CA GLY A 112 -7.38 2.65 6.70
C GLY A 112 -7.98 1.25 6.62
N ALA A 113 -8.39 0.72 7.77
CA ALA A 113 -8.93 -0.64 7.89
C ALA A 113 -10.43 -0.77 7.52
N GLU A 114 -11.04 0.24 6.90
CA GLU A 114 -12.43 0.24 6.46
C GLU A 114 -12.79 -0.96 5.56
N PRO A 115 -11.92 -1.40 4.62
CA PRO A 115 -12.19 -2.58 3.80
C PRO A 115 -12.35 -3.88 4.59
N LEU A 116 -11.78 -3.98 5.79
CA LEU A 116 -11.99 -5.13 6.68
C LEU A 116 -13.37 -5.13 7.35
N ALA A 117 -14.20 -4.11 7.14
CA ALA A 117 -15.60 -4.03 7.56
C ALA A 117 -15.88 -4.31 9.06
N GLY A 118 -14.87 -4.20 9.93
CA GLY A 118 -14.96 -4.54 11.35
C GLY A 118 -14.72 -6.01 11.70
N SER A 119 -14.34 -6.83 10.72
CA SER A 119 -14.04 -8.26 10.84
C SER A 119 -12.54 -8.51 10.69
N PRO A 120 -11.80 -8.73 11.80
CA PRO A 120 -10.37 -9.07 11.75
C PRO A 120 -10.03 -10.27 10.87
N GLU A 121 -10.97 -11.20 10.69
CA GLU A 121 -10.81 -12.42 9.89
C GLU A 121 -10.59 -12.10 8.40
N LEU A 122 -11.09 -10.97 7.90
CA LEU A 122 -10.84 -10.54 6.52
C LEU A 122 -9.36 -10.16 6.29
N LEU A 123 -8.58 -9.90 7.34
CA LEU A 123 -7.14 -9.66 7.22
C LEU A 123 -6.44 -10.84 6.54
N ASP A 124 -6.88 -12.08 6.81
CA ASP A 124 -6.29 -13.27 6.22
C ASP A 124 -6.40 -13.23 4.69
N LEU A 125 -7.55 -12.79 4.16
CA LEU A 125 -7.75 -12.65 2.73
C LEU A 125 -6.83 -11.56 2.15
N PHE A 126 -6.80 -10.38 2.75
CA PHE A 126 -5.94 -9.28 2.28
C PHE A 126 -4.46 -9.64 2.32
N TYR A 127 -4.02 -10.36 3.36
CA TYR A 127 -2.67 -10.88 3.45
C TYR A 127 -2.37 -11.90 2.33
N GLN A 128 -3.28 -12.85 2.07
CA GLN A 128 -3.10 -13.83 0.99
C GLN A 128 -2.99 -13.19 -0.40
N VAL A 129 -3.60 -12.02 -0.62
CA VAL A 129 -3.51 -11.29 -1.90
C VAL A 129 -2.44 -10.18 -1.92
N GLY A 130 -1.50 -10.22 -0.96
CA GLY A 130 -0.26 -9.43 -1.01
C GLY A 130 -0.18 -8.21 -0.09
N VAL A 131 -1.22 -7.89 0.71
CA VAL A 131 -1.13 -6.79 1.69
C VAL A 131 -0.14 -7.16 2.80
N ARG A 132 0.79 -6.25 3.12
CA ARG A 132 1.82 -6.44 4.16
C ARG A 132 1.95 -5.28 5.16
N SER A 133 1.19 -4.21 4.96
CA SER A 133 1.11 -3.10 5.91
C SER A 133 -0.35 -2.66 6.05
N VAL A 134 -0.75 -2.26 7.26
CA VAL A 134 -2.11 -1.75 7.53
C VAL A 134 -2.00 -0.54 8.45
N ALA A 135 -2.38 0.63 7.95
CA ALA A 135 -2.73 1.77 8.78
C ALA A 135 -4.16 1.57 9.30
N LEU A 136 -4.35 1.63 10.63
CA LEU A 136 -5.66 1.32 11.22
C LEU A 136 -6.75 2.31 10.82
N THR A 137 -6.40 3.57 10.67
CA THR A 137 -7.30 4.65 10.26
C THR A 137 -6.64 5.48 9.19
N TRP A 138 -7.46 6.00 8.28
CA TRP A 138 -7.12 7.21 7.53
C TRP A 138 -7.56 8.43 8.37
N ASN A 139 -8.22 9.41 7.75
CA ASN A 139 -8.70 10.62 8.41
C ASN A 139 -9.98 10.43 9.24
N LYS A 140 -10.78 9.40 8.98
CA LYS A 140 -12.02 9.14 9.74
C LYS A 140 -11.85 7.96 10.69
N PRO A 141 -12.55 7.96 11.85
CA PRO A 141 -12.61 6.76 12.68
C PRO A 141 -13.30 5.63 11.93
N ASN A 142 -13.01 4.39 12.33
CA ASN A 142 -13.71 3.23 11.83
C ASN A 142 -14.02 2.23 12.95
N ARG A 143 -14.41 1.01 12.57
CA ARG A 143 -14.79 -0.03 13.53
C ARG A 143 -13.61 -0.49 14.40
N PHE A 144 -12.37 -0.23 13.98
CA PHE A 144 -11.16 -0.66 14.65
C PHE A 144 -10.55 0.41 15.56
N ALA A 145 -10.52 1.67 15.14
CA ALA A 145 -9.85 2.73 15.90
C ALA A 145 -10.48 4.13 15.69
N TYR A 146 -10.09 5.05 16.55
CA TYR A 146 -10.36 6.48 16.40
C TYR A 146 -9.22 7.14 15.58
N SER A 147 -9.56 8.14 14.78
CA SER A 147 -8.60 8.91 13.98
C SER A 147 -8.06 10.12 14.75
N CYS A 148 -6.84 10.54 14.45
CA CYS A 148 -6.26 11.78 14.98
C CYS A 148 -6.85 13.07 14.38
N ALA A 149 -7.45 12.99 13.20
CA ALA A 149 -8.06 14.15 12.54
C ALA A 149 -9.46 14.49 13.10
N GLU A 150 -10.05 13.58 13.88
CA GLU A 150 -11.31 13.83 14.56
C GLU A 150 -11.02 14.40 15.95
N ASN A 151 -11.44 15.65 16.20
CA ASN A 151 -11.37 16.29 17.52
C ASN A 151 -12.39 15.63 18.48
N SER A 152 -12.07 14.42 18.91
CA SER A 152 -12.89 13.59 19.78
C SER A 152 -12.15 13.41 21.11
N SER A 153 -12.89 13.53 22.23
CA SER A 153 -12.36 13.21 23.56
C SER A 153 -12.10 11.71 23.77
N ARG A 154 -12.47 10.88 22.78
CA ARG A 154 -12.25 9.43 22.74
C ARG A 154 -11.13 9.10 21.76
N GLY A 155 -10.25 8.17 22.13
CA GLY A 155 -9.08 7.80 21.32
C GLY A 155 -8.73 6.33 21.41
N GLY A 156 -7.74 5.92 20.61
CA GLY A 156 -7.14 4.59 20.66
C GLY A 156 -7.92 3.48 19.96
N LEU A 157 -7.68 2.24 20.39
CA LEU A 157 -8.25 1.03 19.78
C LEU A 157 -9.65 0.71 20.33
N ARG A 158 -10.58 0.44 19.43
CA ARG A 158 -11.88 -0.18 19.76
C ARG A 158 -11.70 -1.69 20.02
N ARG A 159 -12.74 -2.36 20.49
CA ARG A 159 -12.71 -3.82 20.77
C ARG A 159 -12.28 -4.63 19.54
N ALA A 160 -12.82 -4.32 18.37
CA ALA A 160 -12.41 -4.98 17.11
C ALA A 160 -10.96 -4.63 16.74
N GLY A 161 -10.50 -3.40 16.99
CA GLY A 161 -9.11 -2.98 16.76
C GLY A 161 -8.11 -3.78 17.57
N ARG A 162 -8.39 -4.06 18.84
CA ARG A 162 -7.53 -4.94 19.66
C ARG A 162 -7.43 -6.35 19.10
N LYS A 163 -8.54 -6.91 18.59
CA LYS A 163 -8.53 -8.20 17.90
C LYS A 163 -7.70 -8.14 16.60
N LEU A 164 -7.85 -7.05 15.83
CA LEU A 164 -7.09 -6.84 14.60
C LEU A 164 -5.58 -6.75 14.87
N ILE A 165 -5.15 -6.02 15.91
CA ILE A 165 -3.75 -6.00 16.34
C ILE A 165 -3.25 -7.41 16.68
N GLY A 166 -4.04 -8.19 17.41
CA GLY A 166 -3.71 -9.58 17.71
C GLY A 166 -3.66 -10.50 16.48
N ALA A 167 -4.37 -10.17 15.41
CA ALA A 167 -4.30 -10.87 14.12
C ALA A 167 -3.05 -10.45 13.33
N LEU A 168 -2.77 -9.14 13.25
CA LEU A 168 -1.57 -8.58 12.61
C LEU A 168 -0.27 -9.13 13.20
N ALA A 169 -0.20 -9.27 14.53
CA ALA A 169 1.00 -9.79 15.21
C ALA A 169 1.32 -11.27 14.89
N LYS A 170 0.42 -11.99 14.20
CA LYS A 170 0.60 -13.40 13.80
C LYS A 170 0.92 -13.56 12.32
N LYS A 171 1.06 -12.45 11.58
CA LYS A 171 1.37 -12.40 10.15
C LYS A 171 2.81 -12.03 9.91
#